data_AF-A0AA41ZM73-F1
#
_entry.id   AF-A0AA41ZM73-F1
#
_cell.length_a   1.000
_cell.length_b   1.000
_cell.length_c   1.000
_cell.angle_alpha   90.00
_cell.angle_beta   90.00
_cell.angle_gamma   90.00
#
_symmetry.space_group_name_H-M   'P 1'
#
loop_
_entity.id
_entity.type
_entity.pdbx_description
1 polymer ?
#
loop_
_entity_poly.entity_id
_entity_poly.type
_entity_poly.pdbx_seq_one_letter_code
_entity_poly.pdbx_strand_id
1 'polypeptide(L)'
;MGQYSVARQGSTLVLFFFLMATLLSGCASISSSSGSGGWVTIQRGDTMHRLANRYGIPVLRLQRFNPGINARDMKVGQRLMMPSRQERAPGSGTYRYQIRPGDTFGRIAAHFNTSAAAISQSNRQVNPRTLQVGRLISVPVSASTRVAAAPRSRPSNITLPASAHNWPWPLRDGRVTREFGEDARGTLQPMMLLAGNDRTARAVSAGVVKFAGNMRQLGNVVIIHHASNMQTVFAYCGTPDVREGQQVMPGTPVCRVAPREQASQHALLFDIRKAGHPVDPRRVLK
;
A
#
# COMPACT_ATOMS: atom_id res chain seq x y z
N MET A 1 -38.09 27.27 87.41
CA MET A 1 -38.73 26.14 86.70
C MET A 1 -38.12 26.06 85.32
N GLY A 2 -37.73 24.86 84.89
CA GLY A 2 -36.98 24.57 83.67
C GLY A 2 -37.69 24.91 82.36
N GLN A 3 -37.17 24.64 81.17
CA GLN A 3 -36.02 23.85 80.73
C GLN A 3 -35.76 24.18 79.22
N TYR A 4 -34.48 24.11 78.82
CA TYR A 4 -33.89 23.76 77.50
C TYR A 4 -34.56 24.13 76.15
N SER A 5 -33.76 24.75 75.26
CA SER A 5 -33.33 24.08 74.01
C SER A 5 -32.04 24.70 73.45
N VAL A 6 -31.24 23.86 72.81
CA VAL A 6 -29.83 24.04 72.40
C VAL A 6 -29.71 24.21 70.87
N ALA A 7 -28.58 24.80 70.45
CA ALA A 7 -27.90 24.68 69.15
C ALA A 7 -28.35 25.55 67.96
N ARG A 8 -27.41 26.36 67.46
CA ARG A 8 -26.87 26.19 66.10
C ARG A 8 -25.44 26.72 65.98
N GLN A 9 -24.57 25.86 65.46
CA GLN A 9 -23.15 26.05 65.16
C GLN A 9 -22.95 26.81 63.84
N GLY A 10 -21.76 27.40 63.67
CA GLY A 10 -21.28 27.86 62.37
C GLY A 10 -19.99 28.68 62.39
N SER A 11 -18.94 28.24 63.09
CA SER A 11 -17.57 28.79 62.91
C SER A 11 -16.90 28.14 61.71
N THR A 12 -16.26 28.91 60.83
CA THR A 12 -15.30 28.37 59.86
C THR A 12 -14.03 29.21 59.83
N LEU A 13 -12.96 28.56 60.27
CA LEU A 13 -11.57 28.98 60.33
C LEU A 13 -10.87 28.17 59.24
N VAL A 14 -10.19 28.78 58.27
CA VAL A 14 -9.29 28.03 57.36
C VAL A 14 -8.01 28.82 57.10
N LEU A 15 -6.93 28.07 57.27
CA LEU A 15 -5.53 28.40 57.37
C LEU A 15 -4.81 28.32 56.01
N PHE A 16 -3.57 28.80 56.04
CA PHE A 16 -2.45 28.74 55.09
C PHE A 16 -2.21 27.44 54.27
N PHE A 17 -1.37 27.64 53.22
CA PHE A 17 -0.63 26.71 52.34
C PHE A 17 -1.35 26.22 51.06
N PHE A 18 -0.79 26.51 49.87
CA PHE A 18 -0.14 25.50 49.02
C PHE A 18 0.52 26.07 47.75
N LEU A 19 1.81 25.75 47.67
CA LEU A 19 2.69 25.53 46.53
C LEU A 19 2.03 24.81 45.33
N MET A 20 2.16 25.31 44.09
CA MET A 20 2.58 24.51 42.92
C MET A 20 2.45 25.25 41.58
N ALA A 21 3.47 25.03 40.76
CA ALA A 21 3.61 25.36 39.35
C ALA A 21 2.45 24.89 38.46
N THR A 22 2.26 25.55 37.32
CA THR A 22 2.22 24.87 36.00
C THR A 22 2.36 25.87 34.85
N LEU A 23 3.55 25.86 34.25
CA LEU A 23 3.75 26.22 32.85
C LEU A 23 2.96 25.22 31.99
N LEU A 24 1.86 25.64 31.36
CA LEU A 24 1.27 24.86 30.28
C LEU A 24 2.11 25.04 29.01
N SER A 25 3.26 24.36 28.98
CA SER A 25 3.80 23.82 27.73
C SER A 25 2.74 22.89 27.17
N GLY A 26 1.98 23.36 26.19
CA GLY A 26 1.13 22.53 25.35
C GLY A 26 1.99 21.60 24.51
N CYS A 27 2.49 20.52 25.10
CA CYS A 27 2.88 19.34 24.35
C CYS A 27 1.60 18.81 23.69
N ALA A 28 1.37 19.19 22.44
CA ALA A 28 0.48 18.43 21.59
C ALA A 28 1.08 17.03 21.49
N SER A 29 0.55 16.12 22.31
CA SER A 29 0.81 14.69 22.22
C SER A 29 0.41 14.25 20.82
N ILE A 30 1.37 14.15 19.92
CA ILE A 30 1.20 13.42 18.66
C ILE A 30 1.04 11.97 19.10
N SER A 31 -0.21 11.56 19.32
CA SER A 31 -0.55 10.15 19.52
C SER A 31 -0.17 9.41 18.23
N SER A 32 1.05 8.89 18.22
CA SER A 32 1.52 7.98 17.19
C SER A 32 0.76 6.66 17.38
N SER A 33 -0.46 6.57 16.85
CA SER A 33 -1.23 5.33 16.74
C SER A 33 -0.61 4.44 15.67
N SER A 34 0.65 4.03 15.87
CA SER A 34 1.49 3.40 14.85
C SER A 34 1.31 1.87 14.77
N GLY A 35 0.27 1.33 15.39
CA GLY A 35 0.02 -0.12 15.49
C GLY A 35 -1.38 -0.55 15.02
N SER A 36 -2.43 0.20 15.36
CA SER A 36 -3.81 -0.09 15.00
C SER A 36 -4.19 0.73 13.76
N GLY A 37 -4.42 0.07 12.63
CA GLY A 37 -4.96 0.73 11.44
C GLY A 37 -6.22 1.55 11.77
N GLY A 38 -6.53 2.57 10.98
CA GLY A 38 -7.54 3.56 11.36
C GLY A 38 -8.04 4.38 10.19
N TRP A 39 -8.95 5.31 10.46
CA TRP A 39 -9.39 6.31 9.50
C TRP A 39 -8.74 7.65 9.81
N VAL A 40 -8.14 8.29 8.81
CA VAL A 40 -7.56 9.63 8.89
C VAL A 40 -8.35 10.57 8.00
N THR A 41 -8.67 11.76 8.49
CA THR A 41 -9.34 12.78 7.67
C THR A 41 -8.28 13.61 6.96
N ILE A 42 -8.40 13.75 5.64
CA ILE A 42 -7.49 14.53 4.82
C ILE A 42 -7.61 16.01 5.20
N GLN A 43 -6.49 16.62 5.57
CA GLN A 43 -6.40 18.03 5.96
C GLN A 43 -5.86 18.89 4.82
N ARG A 44 -5.96 20.22 4.98
CA ARG A 44 -5.41 21.16 4.02
C ARG A 44 -3.92 20.89 3.84
N GLY A 45 -3.54 20.74 2.58
CA GLY A 45 -2.17 20.47 2.19
C GLY A 45 -1.83 19.00 2.14
N ASP A 46 -2.56 18.06 2.73
CA ASP A 46 -2.21 16.63 2.70
C ASP A 46 -2.06 16.08 1.27
N THR A 47 -1.08 15.20 1.09
CA THR A 47 -0.91 14.40 -0.13
C THR A 47 -0.83 12.92 0.25
N MET A 48 -1.23 12.04 -0.66
CA MET A 48 -1.10 10.59 -0.45
C MET A 48 0.33 10.22 -0.04
N HIS A 49 1.32 10.87 -0.66
CA HIS A 49 2.74 10.69 -0.36
C HIS A 49 3.12 11.18 1.05
N ARG A 50 2.71 12.39 1.47
CA ARG A 50 3.04 12.88 2.82
C ARG A 50 2.36 12.08 3.92
N LEU A 51 1.13 11.64 3.69
CA LEU A 51 0.42 10.75 4.61
C LEU A 51 1.10 9.38 4.68
N ALA A 52 1.37 8.75 3.54
CA ALA A 52 2.14 7.50 3.47
C ALA A 52 3.46 7.56 4.26
N ASN A 53 4.25 8.62 4.06
CA ASN A 53 5.51 8.82 4.76
C ASN A 53 5.31 9.02 6.27
N ARG A 54 4.35 9.87 6.67
CA ARG A 54 4.05 10.13 8.08
C ARG A 54 3.73 8.85 8.85
N TYR A 55 3.01 7.93 8.23
CA TYR A 55 2.59 6.67 8.86
C TYR A 55 3.54 5.49 8.56
N GLY A 56 4.62 5.70 7.79
CA GLY A 56 5.57 4.63 7.43
C GLY A 56 4.96 3.54 6.55
N ILE A 57 4.03 3.91 5.66
CA ILE A 57 3.27 2.99 4.81
C ILE A 57 3.66 3.26 3.36
N PRO A 58 4.03 2.25 2.54
CA PRO A 58 4.25 2.45 1.11
C PRO A 58 3.05 3.10 0.41
N VAL A 59 3.27 4.12 -0.43
CA VAL A 59 2.19 4.85 -1.14
C VAL A 59 1.25 3.90 -1.89
N LEU A 60 1.80 2.95 -2.63
CA LEU A 60 1.02 1.95 -3.37
C LEU A 60 0.17 1.08 -2.44
N ARG A 61 0.69 0.75 -1.25
CA ARG A 61 -0.07 0.02 -0.23
C ARG A 61 -1.24 0.90 0.23
N LEU A 62 -0.97 2.13 0.63
CA LEU A 62 -2.00 3.07 1.07
C LEU A 62 -3.09 3.29 0.00
N GLN A 63 -2.71 3.41 -1.27
CA GLN A 63 -3.65 3.50 -2.39
C GLN A 63 -4.54 2.26 -2.54
N ARG A 64 -3.98 1.04 -2.40
CA ARG A 64 -4.79 -0.20 -2.47
C ARG A 64 -5.80 -0.33 -1.34
N PHE A 65 -5.49 0.26 -0.19
CA PHE A 65 -6.44 0.38 0.92
C PHE A 65 -7.52 1.44 0.68
N ASN A 66 -7.35 2.30 -0.32
CA ASN A 66 -8.22 3.42 -0.64
C ASN A 66 -8.58 3.46 -2.14
N PRO A 67 -9.21 2.40 -2.67
CA PRO A 67 -9.43 2.25 -4.12
C PRO A 67 -10.31 3.34 -4.75
N GLY A 68 -11.17 3.99 -3.96
CA GLY A 68 -12.01 5.11 -4.39
C GLY A 68 -11.35 6.49 -4.28
N ILE A 69 -10.08 6.58 -3.84
CA ILE A 69 -9.40 7.86 -3.61
C ILE A 69 -8.40 8.14 -4.71
N ASN A 70 -8.67 9.18 -5.50
CA ASN A 70 -7.71 9.68 -6.48
C ASN A 70 -6.57 10.41 -5.77
N ALA A 71 -5.37 9.83 -5.78
CA ALA A 71 -4.19 10.41 -5.13
C ALA A 71 -3.78 11.79 -5.67
N ARG A 72 -4.22 12.16 -6.89
CA ARG A 72 -3.96 13.48 -7.49
C ARG A 72 -5.04 14.52 -7.19
N ASP A 73 -6.22 14.08 -6.74
CA ASP A 73 -7.37 14.94 -6.43
C ASP A 73 -7.98 14.52 -5.09
N MET A 74 -7.17 14.57 -4.04
CA MET A 74 -7.66 14.33 -2.69
C MET A 74 -8.36 15.58 -2.16
N LYS A 75 -9.58 15.43 -1.65
CA LYS A 75 -10.35 16.54 -1.09
C LYS A 75 -10.13 16.63 0.42
N VAL A 76 -10.02 17.86 0.94
CA VAL A 76 -10.05 18.11 2.39
C VAL A 76 -11.37 17.58 2.96
N GLY A 77 -11.31 16.92 4.11
CA GLY A 77 -12.46 16.27 4.76
C GLY A 77 -12.73 14.82 4.30
N GLN A 78 -12.10 14.37 3.21
CA GLN A 78 -12.19 12.98 2.78
C GLN A 78 -11.51 12.05 3.79
N ARG A 79 -12.08 10.85 4.02
CA ARG A 79 -11.50 9.86 4.95
C ARG A 79 -10.63 8.86 4.21
N LEU A 80 -9.41 8.70 4.70
CA LEU A 80 -8.39 7.79 4.20
C LEU A 80 -8.21 6.62 5.20
N MET A 81 -8.38 5.40 4.72
CA MET A 81 -8.12 4.17 5.46
C MET A 81 -6.62 3.92 5.57
N MET A 82 -6.11 3.96 6.80
CA MET A 82 -4.75 3.60 7.16
C MET A 82 -4.70 2.12 7.53
N PRO A 83 -3.90 1.29 6.83
CA PRO A 83 -3.72 -0.09 7.22
C PRO A 83 -2.95 -0.27 8.53
N SER A 84 -3.30 -1.30 9.30
CA SER A 84 -2.41 -1.80 10.34
C SER A 84 -1.18 -2.51 9.75
N ARG A 85 -0.17 -2.76 10.58
CA ARG A 85 1.02 -3.54 10.19
C ARG A 85 0.66 -4.98 9.82
N GLN A 86 -0.37 -5.54 10.45
CA GLN A 86 -0.77 -6.95 10.26
C GLN A 86 -1.72 -7.16 9.07
N GLU A 87 -2.38 -6.11 8.58
CA GLU A 87 -3.31 -6.21 7.45
C GLU A 87 -2.58 -6.36 6.11
N ARG A 88 -2.93 -7.38 5.31
CA ARG A 88 -2.44 -7.50 3.92
C ARG A 88 -3.19 -6.52 3.02
N ALA A 89 -2.51 -5.92 2.05
CA ALA A 89 -3.15 -4.99 1.12
C ALA A 89 -4.25 -5.69 0.30
N PRO A 90 -5.41 -5.04 0.07
CA PRO A 90 -6.44 -5.55 -0.83
C PRO A 90 -5.86 -5.83 -2.24
N GLY A 91 -6.25 -6.97 -2.80
CA GLY A 91 -5.92 -7.41 -4.17
C GLY A 91 -7.20 -7.80 -4.92
N SER A 92 -7.11 -8.62 -5.96
CA SER A 92 -8.30 -9.21 -6.58
C SER A 92 -8.82 -10.38 -5.75
N GLY A 93 -10.13 -10.41 -5.45
CA GLY A 93 -10.79 -11.52 -4.75
C GLY A 93 -11.22 -11.18 -3.33
N THR A 94 -11.02 -12.09 -2.39
CA THR A 94 -11.46 -11.91 -1.00
C THR A 94 -10.36 -11.26 -0.17
N TYR A 95 -10.65 -10.06 0.35
CA TYR A 95 -9.76 -9.33 1.25
C TYR A 95 -10.17 -9.55 2.71
N ARG A 96 -9.21 -9.90 3.58
CA ARG A 96 -9.43 -10.03 5.03
C ARG A 96 -9.36 -8.66 5.69
N TYR A 97 -10.51 -8.05 5.87
CA TYR A 97 -10.67 -6.74 6.49
C TYR A 97 -10.82 -6.85 8.01
N GLN A 98 -10.19 -5.96 8.75
CA GLN A 98 -10.38 -5.82 10.20
C GLN A 98 -11.42 -4.75 10.48
N ILE A 99 -12.50 -5.11 11.19
CA ILE A 99 -13.55 -4.17 11.57
C ILE A 99 -12.97 -3.06 12.46
N ARG A 100 -13.29 -1.82 12.13
CA ARG A 100 -12.84 -0.60 12.82
C ARG A 100 -14.01 0.12 13.51
N PRO A 101 -13.74 1.01 14.48
CA PRO A 101 -14.77 1.81 15.11
C PRO A 101 -15.63 2.58 14.10
N GLY A 102 -16.96 2.45 14.22
CA GLY A 102 -17.93 3.11 13.35
C GLY A 102 -18.19 2.43 12.02
N ASP A 103 -17.63 1.24 11.78
CA ASP A 103 -17.92 0.47 10.58
C ASP A 103 -19.34 -0.11 10.58
N THR A 104 -19.91 -0.18 9.39
CA THR A 104 -21.09 -0.99 9.07
C THR A 104 -20.79 -1.75 7.79
N PHE A 105 -21.48 -2.86 7.52
CA PHE A 105 -21.33 -3.54 6.23
C PHE A 105 -21.62 -2.61 5.05
N GLY A 106 -22.55 -1.66 5.19
CA GLY A 106 -22.81 -0.64 4.17
C GLY A 106 -21.63 0.30 3.92
N ARG A 107 -21.00 0.82 4.98
CA ARG A 107 -19.83 1.72 4.85
C ARG A 107 -18.61 0.99 4.28
N ILE A 108 -18.37 -0.24 4.74
CA ILE A 108 -17.30 -1.10 4.21
C ILE A 108 -17.56 -1.40 2.73
N ALA A 109 -18.79 -1.76 2.39
CA ALA A 109 -19.19 -2.05 1.01
C ALA A 109 -18.97 -0.87 0.08
N ALA A 110 -19.38 0.33 0.49
CA ALA A 110 -19.18 1.56 -0.27
C ALA A 110 -17.68 1.85 -0.50
N HIS A 111 -16.85 1.70 0.53
CA HIS A 111 -15.41 1.95 0.44
C HIS A 111 -14.68 1.00 -0.52
N PHE A 112 -15.08 -0.28 -0.52
CA PHE A 112 -14.47 -1.33 -1.33
C PHE A 112 -15.20 -1.61 -2.65
N ASN A 113 -16.19 -0.79 -3.00
CA ASN A 113 -17.01 -0.94 -4.21
C ASN A 113 -17.62 -2.35 -4.34
N THR A 114 -18.27 -2.81 -3.28
CA THR A 114 -18.99 -4.10 -3.19
C THR A 114 -20.37 -3.88 -2.58
N SER A 115 -21.10 -4.95 -2.22
CA SER A 115 -22.41 -4.84 -1.58
C SER A 115 -22.41 -5.38 -0.16
N ALA A 116 -23.24 -4.77 0.71
CA ALA A 116 -23.42 -5.25 2.08
C ALA A 116 -23.96 -6.70 2.09
N ALA A 117 -24.78 -7.06 1.11
CA ALA A 117 -25.27 -8.43 0.91
C ALA A 117 -24.12 -9.40 0.58
N ALA A 118 -23.19 -9.03 -0.31
CA ALA A 118 -22.04 -9.86 -0.65
C ALA A 118 -21.08 -10.05 0.55
N ILE A 119 -20.89 -9.00 1.35
CA ILE A 119 -20.15 -9.09 2.61
C ILE A 119 -20.88 -10.01 3.58
N SER A 120 -22.19 -9.84 3.78
CA SER A 120 -22.98 -10.70 4.67
C SER A 120 -22.93 -12.17 4.24
N GLN A 121 -23.03 -12.43 2.94
CA GLN A 121 -22.99 -13.79 2.40
C GLN A 121 -21.62 -14.46 2.58
N SER A 122 -20.54 -13.67 2.51
CA SER A 122 -19.16 -14.14 2.75
C SER A 122 -18.85 -14.33 4.24
N ASN A 123 -19.73 -13.86 5.11
CA ASN A 123 -19.55 -13.85 6.57
C ASN A 123 -20.83 -14.27 7.28
N ARG A 124 -21.43 -15.40 6.89
CA ARG A 124 -22.71 -15.88 7.46
C ARG A 124 -22.68 -16.03 8.99
N GLN A 125 -21.49 -16.27 9.55
CA GLN A 125 -21.22 -16.34 10.99
C GLN A 125 -21.14 -14.98 11.72
N VAL A 126 -21.33 -13.86 11.02
CA VAL A 126 -21.24 -12.50 11.58
C VAL A 126 -22.62 -11.86 11.54
N ASN A 127 -23.13 -11.41 12.68
CA ASN A 127 -24.35 -10.61 12.73
C ASN A 127 -24.04 -9.16 12.27
N PRO A 128 -24.64 -8.67 11.17
CA PRO A 128 -24.37 -7.33 10.64
C PRO A 128 -24.77 -6.19 11.57
N ARG A 129 -25.67 -6.43 12.54
CA ARG A 129 -26.16 -5.44 13.50
C ARG A 129 -25.24 -5.26 14.71
N THR A 130 -24.36 -6.22 14.97
CA THR A 130 -23.48 -6.23 16.16
C THR A 130 -22.05 -6.53 15.75
N LEU A 131 -21.45 -5.60 15.00
CA LEU A 131 -20.07 -5.72 14.53
C LEU A 131 -19.08 -5.49 15.68
N GLN A 132 -18.19 -6.47 15.89
CA GLN A 132 -17.13 -6.39 16.89
C GLN A 132 -15.88 -5.75 16.29
N VAL A 133 -15.46 -4.60 16.84
CA VAL A 133 -14.19 -3.96 16.47
C VAL A 133 -13.03 -4.92 16.66
N GLY A 134 -12.11 -4.95 15.71
CA GLY A 134 -10.95 -5.83 15.70
C GLY A 134 -11.19 -7.21 15.07
N ARG A 135 -12.46 -7.62 14.88
CA ARG A 135 -12.78 -8.89 14.23
C ARG A 135 -12.43 -8.85 12.74
N LEU A 136 -11.86 -9.94 12.23
CA LEU A 136 -11.58 -10.11 10.80
C LEU A 136 -12.81 -10.63 10.06
N ILE A 137 -13.13 -10.01 8.93
CA ILE A 137 -14.19 -10.41 8.01
C ILE A 137 -13.66 -10.51 6.57
N SER A 138 -14.34 -11.31 5.76
CA SER A 138 -14.07 -11.48 4.34
C SER A 138 -14.83 -10.44 3.53
N VAL A 139 -14.14 -9.49 2.91
CA VAL A 139 -14.73 -8.49 2.03
C VAL A 139 -14.41 -8.86 0.58
N PRO A 140 -15.41 -9.20 -0.25
CA PRO A 140 -15.21 -9.38 -1.68
C PRO A 140 -14.84 -8.03 -2.29
N VAL A 141 -13.58 -7.86 -2.68
CA VAL A 141 -13.09 -6.67 -3.38
C VAL A 141 -13.09 -6.99 -4.86
N SER A 142 -14.12 -6.48 -5.55
CA SER A 142 -14.11 -6.41 -7.01
C SER A 142 -13.17 -5.29 -7.39
N ALA A 143 -12.13 -5.58 -8.18
CA ALA A 143 -11.42 -4.52 -8.89
C ALA A 143 -12.49 -3.73 -9.66
N SER A 144 -12.58 -2.41 -9.40
CA SER A 144 -13.47 -1.45 -10.05
C SER A 144 -13.88 -1.91 -11.46
N THR A 145 -15.18 -2.21 -11.62
CA THR A 145 -15.87 -2.46 -12.91
C THR A 145 -14.97 -2.97 -14.04
N ARG A 146 -14.66 -4.26 -14.04
CA ARG A 146 -14.48 -4.97 -15.31
C ARG A 146 -15.85 -5.48 -15.71
N VAL A 147 -16.29 -5.06 -16.89
CA VAL A 147 -17.32 -5.72 -17.71
C VAL A 147 -17.30 -7.23 -17.46
N ALA A 148 -18.49 -7.81 -17.33
CA ALA A 148 -18.76 -9.23 -17.12
C ALA A 148 -17.67 -10.14 -17.72
N ALA A 149 -17.27 -11.15 -16.96
CA ALA A 149 -16.27 -12.13 -17.33
C ALA A 149 -16.64 -12.79 -18.67
N ALA A 150 -16.09 -12.26 -19.76
CA ALA A 150 -15.79 -13.03 -20.94
C ALA A 150 -14.81 -14.16 -20.53
N PRO A 151 -14.87 -15.34 -21.18
CA PRO A 151 -13.94 -16.43 -20.91
C PRO A 151 -12.51 -15.87 -20.92
N ARG A 152 -11.68 -16.34 -19.98
CA ARG A 152 -10.26 -15.98 -19.86
C ARG A 152 -9.55 -16.37 -21.17
N SER A 153 -9.65 -15.51 -22.17
CA SER A 153 -8.84 -15.56 -23.36
C SER A 153 -7.41 -15.26 -22.93
N ARG A 154 -6.51 -16.14 -23.40
CA ARG A 154 -5.04 -16.07 -23.38
C ARG A 154 -4.51 -14.62 -23.35
N PRO A 155 -3.33 -14.37 -22.75
CA PRO A 155 -2.68 -13.06 -22.86
C PRO A 155 -2.23 -12.84 -24.31
N SER A 156 -3.13 -12.41 -25.19
CA SER A 156 -2.81 -12.28 -26.62
C SER A 156 -3.12 -10.91 -27.22
N ASN A 157 -4.07 -10.13 -26.67
CA ASN A 157 -4.40 -8.84 -27.28
C ASN A 157 -4.14 -7.65 -26.36
N ILE A 158 -2.99 -7.62 -25.68
CA ILE A 158 -2.45 -6.35 -25.17
C ILE A 158 -1.76 -5.66 -26.35
N THR A 159 -2.38 -4.62 -26.89
CA THR A 159 -1.78 -3.71 -27.87
C THR A 159 -0.70 -2.88 -27.17
N LEU A 160 0.55 -3.09 -27.59
CA LEU A 160 1.68 -2.32 -27.08
C LEU A 160 1.81 -1.00 -27.85
N PRO A 161 2.16 0.10 -27.18
CA PRO A 161 2.43 1.35 -27.88
C PRO A 161 3.69 1.21 -28.74
N ALA A 162 3.76 1.95 -29.85
CA ALA A 162 4.94 1.95 -30.73
C ALA A 162 6.23 2.28 -29.96
N SER A 163 6.18 3.15 -28.96
CA SER A 163 7.34 3.49 -28.13
C SER A 163 7.86 2.34 -27.25
N ALA A 164 7.11 1.24 -27.08
CA ALA A 164 7.47 0.09 -26.25
C ALA A 164 8.05 -1.05 -27.10
N HIS A 165 9.04 -0.73 -27.93
CA HIS A 165 9.84 -1.69 -28.68
C HIS A 165 11.33 -1.37 -28.54
N ASN A 166 12.19 -2.37 -28.76
CA ASN A 166 13.65 -2.22 -28.78
C ASN A 166 14.22 -1.54 -27.51
N TRP A 167 13.60 -1.75 -26.36
CA TRP A 167 14.16 -1.25 -25.10
C TRP A 167 15.37 -2.11 -24.71
N PRO A 168 16.48 -1.52 -24.25
CA PRO A 168 17.63 -2.30 -23.80
C PRO A 168 17.25 -3.21 -22.64
N TRP A 169 17.92 -4.36 -22.55
CA TRP A 169 17.84 -5.21 -21.36
C TRP A 169 18.23 -4.46 -20.08
N PRO A 170 17.58 -4.76 -18.95
CA PRO A 170 17.87 -4.12 -17.66
C PRO A 170 19.24 -4.51 -17.08
N LEU A 171 19.86 -5.58 -17.58
CA LEU A 171 21.20 -6.04 -17.21
C LEU A 171 22.03 -6.16 -18.49
N ARG A 172 23.28 -5.69 -18.45
CA ARG A 172 24.16 -5.65 -19.65
C ARG A 172 24.65 -7.03 -20.09
N ASP A 173 24.94 -7.90 -19.12
CA ASP A 173 25.49 -9.24 -19.30
C ASP A 173 24.66 -10.29 -18.53
N GLY A 174 23.38 -9.98 -18.31
CA GLY A 174 22.44 -10.87 -17.65
C GLY A 174 21.90 -11.94 -18.58
N ARG A 175 21.46 -13.07 -18.00
CA ARG A 175 20.77 -14.14 -18.73
C ARG A 175 19.40 -14.42 -18.16
N VAL A 176 18.44 -14.79 -19.01
CA VAL A 176 17.13 -15.25 -18.56
C VAL A 176 17.28 -16.63 -17.92
N THR A 177 16.85 -16.78 -16.67
CA THR A 177 16.80 -18.08 -15.97
C THR A 177 15.38 -18.56 -15.74
N ARG A 178 14.40 -17.67 -15.87
CA ARG A 178 12.98 -18.02 -15.93
C ARG A 178 12.27 -17.07 -16.86
N GLU A 179 11.61 -17.64 -17.86
CA GLU A 179 10.77 -16.89 -18.79
C GLU A 179 9.54 -16.31 -18.07
N PHE A 180 8.99 -15.25 -18.66
CA PHE A 180 7.65 -14.79 -18.31
C PHE A 180 6.63 -15.81 -18.80
N GLY A 181 5.64 -16.15 -17.97
CA GLY A 181 4.60 -17.09 -18.36
C GLY A 181 3.98 -17.82 -17.18
N GLU A 182 2.96 -18.63 -17.46
CA GLU A 182 2.32 -19.44 -16.42
C GLU A 182 3.21 -20.63 -16.04
N ASP A 183 3.28 -20.93 -14.74
CA ASP A 183 3.87 -22.18 -14.27
C ASP A 183 2.90 -23.36 -14.45
N ALA A 184 3.34 -24.57 -14.05
CA ALA A 184 2.54 -25.79 -14.15
C ALA A 184 1.19 -25.73 -13.40
N ARG A 185 0.99 -24.75 -12.50
CA ARG A 185 -0.26 -24.54 -11.75
C ARG A 185 -1.09 -23.39 -12.35
N GLY A 186 -0.72 -22.87 -13.52
CA GLY A 186 -1.38 -21.73 -14.16
C GLY A 186 -1.10 -20.39 -13.47
N THR A 187 -0.11 -20.32 -12.57
CA THR A 187 0.22 -19.05 -11.91
C THR A 187 1.18 -18.27 -12.80
N LEU A 188 0.78 -17.05 -13.19
CA LEU A 188 1.63 -16.18 -14.00
C LEU A 188 2.89 -15.76 -13.23
N GLN A 189 4.05 -16.08 -13.79
CA GLN A 189 5.35 -15.78 -13.24
C GLN A 189 6.01 -14.61 -14.00
N PRO A 190 6.62 -13.67 -13.29
CA PRO A 190 7.47 -12.65 -13.89
C PRO A 190 8.82 -13.25 -14.30
N MET A 191 9.49 -12.57 -15.23
CA MET A 191 10.80 -12.96 -15.73
C MET A 191 11.87 -12.88 -14.63
N MET A 192 12.77 -13.86 -14.60
CA MET A 192 13.94 -13.87 -13.73
C MET A 192 15.20 -13.76 -14.59
N LEU A 193 16.05 -12.81 -14.24
CA LEU A 193 17.32 -12.55 -14.91
C LEU A 193 18.46 -12.78 -13.93
N LEU A 194 19.36 -13.70 -14.23
CA LEU A 194 20.58 -13.84 -13.45
C LEU A 194 21.62 -12.84 -13.96
N ALA A 195 22.11 -11.99 -13.05
CA ALA A 195 23.15 -11.00 -13.36
C ALA A 195 24.50 -11.67 -13.63
N GLY A 196 25.25 -11.07 -14.55
CA GLY A 196 26.64 -11.43 -14.83
C GLY A 196 27.61 -10.73 -13.88
N ASN A 197 28.71 -10.22 -14.45
CA ASN A 197 29.71 -9.44 -13.73
C ASN A 197 29.18 -8.05 -13.37
N ASP A 198 28.44 -7.39 -14.29
CA ASP A 198 27.72 -6.16 -13.97
C ASP A 198 26.40 -6.50 -13.27
N ARG A 199 26.41 -6.38 -11.93
CA ARG A 199 25.24 -6.61 -11.08
C ARG A 199 24.33 -5.39 -11.00
N THR A 200 24.48 -4.40 -11.88
CA THR A 200 23.70 -3.17 -11.86
C THR A 200 22.48 -3.30 -12.76
N ALA A 201 21.29 -3.29 -12.17
CA ALA A 201 20.05 -3.14 -12.91
C ALA A 201 19.87 -1.69 -13.35
N ARG A 202 19.43 -1.49 -14.59
CA ARG A 202 19.30 -0.16 -15.21
C ARG A 202 17.90 0.05 -15.78
N ALA A 203 17.47 1.31 -15.83
CA ALA A 203 16.20 1.67 -16.43
C ALA A 203 16.21 1.29 -17.91
N VAL A 204 15.16 0.60 -18.37
CA VAL A 204 15.04 0.13 -19.77
C VAL A 204 14.42 1.19 -20.69
N SER A 205 13.83 2.24 -20.11
CA SER A 205 13.21 3.33 -20.86
C SER A 205 13.17 4.59 -20.02
N ALA A 206 13.00 5.75 -20.67
CA ALA A 206 12.80 7.01 -19.98
C ALA A 206 11.53 6.97 -19.14
N GLY A 207 11.55 7.58 -17.95
CA GLY A 207 10.42 7.52 -17.04
C GLY A 207 10.63 8.24 -15.73
N VAL A 208 9.69 8.04 -14.82
CA VAL A 208 9.72 8.59 -13.46
C VAL A 208 9.59 7.45 -12.47
N VAL A 209 10.51 7.38 -11.52
CA VAL A 209 10.47 6.42 -10.42
C VAL A 209 9.23 6.70 -9.57
N LYS A 210 8.33 5.71 -9.46
CA LYS A 210 7.11 5.79 -8.63
C LYS A 210 7.23 5.05 -7.31
N PHE A 211 8.26 4.23 -7.16
CA PHE A 211 8.56 3.55 -5.90
C PHE A 211 10.03 3.16 -5.89
N ALA A 212 10.71 3.35 -4.76
CA ALA A 212 12.05 2.83 -4.50
C ALA A 212 12.15 2.51 -3.01
N GLY A 213 12.08 1.23 -2.64
CA GLY A 213 12.06 0.83 -1.23
C GLY A 213 11.81 -0.65 -1.02
N ASN A 214 11.65 -1.07 0.23
CA ASN A 214 11.47 -2.48 0.58
C ASN A 214 10.02 -2.97 0.42
N MET A 215 9.83 -4.17 -0.11
CA MET A 215 8.58 -4.90 -0.16
C MET A 215 8.76 -6.31 0.40
N ARG A 216 7.84 -6.71 1.30
CA ARG A 216 7.82 -8.07 1.87
C ARG A 216 7.84 -9.10 0.74
N GLN A 217 8.70 -10.12 0.86
CA GLN A 217 8.91 -11.21 -0.11
C GLN A 217 9.55 -10.81 -1.45
N LEU A 218 9.69 -9.52 -1.76
CA LEU A 218 10.31 -9.03 -2.99
C LEU A 218 11.63 -8.28 -2.74
N GLY A 219 12.03 -8.12 -1.48
CA GLY A 219 13.23 -7.37 -1.12
C GLY A 219 13.06 -5.89 -1.46
N ASN A 220 14.16 -5.21 -1.82
CA ASN A 220 14.02 -3.87 -2.36
C ASN A 220 13.51 -3.91 -3.80
N VAL A 221 12.62 -2.98 -4.09
CA VAL A 221 11.91 -2.87 -5.35
C VAL A 221 12.01 -1.44 -5.85
N VAL A 222 12.26 -1.30 -7.15
CA VAL A 222 12.08 -0.04 -7.88
C VAL A 222 10.97 -0.21 -8.92
N ILE A 223 10.04 0.72 -8.96
CA ILE A 223 8.98 0.78 -9.97
C ILE A 223 9.12 2.07 -10.74
N ILE A 224 9.19 1.98 -12.06
CA ILE A 224 9.33 3.13 -12.95
C ILE A 224 8.07 3.21 -13.82
N HIS A 225 7.45 4.39 -13.89
CA HIS A 225 6.41 4.67 -14.87
C HIS A 225 7.02 5.32 -16.10
N HIS A 226 6.62 4.84 -17.26
CA HIS A 226 7.02 5.36 -18.56
C HIS A 226 5.82 5.99 -19.27
N ALA A 227 6.07 6.51 -20.47
CA ALA A 227 5.02 6.98 -21.35
C ALA A 227 3.99 5.87 -21.67
N SER A 228 2.82 6.28 -22.15
CA SER A 228 1.79 5.34 -22.64
C SER A 228 1.34 4.29 -21.61
N ASN A 229 1.33 4.63 -20.31
CA ASN A 229 0.94 3.74 -19.21
C ASN A 229 1.75 2.44 -19.14
N MET A 230 3.00 2.48 -19.58
CA MET A 230 3.96 1.40 -19.38
C MET A 230 4.62 1.53 -18.01
N GLN A 231 4.94 0.40 -17.39
CA GLN A 231 5.64 0.33 -16.11
C GLN A 231 6.67 -0.78 -16.16
N THR A 232 7.80 -0.59 -15.46
CA THR A 232 8.77 -1.66 -15.21
C THR A 232 8.97 -1.82 -13.71
N VAL A 233 9.07 -3.05 -13.24
CA VAL A 233 9.35 -3.41 -11.86
C VAL A 233 10.68 -4.14 -11.79
N PHE A 234 11.57 -3.65 -10.93
CA PHE A 234 12.86 -4.24 -10.58
C PHE A 234 12.77 -4.70 -9.14
N ALA A 235 12.78 -6.01 -8.88
CA ALA A 235 12.72 -6.56 -7.53
C ALA A 235 13.92 -7.47 -7.24
N TYR A 236 14.12 -7.81 -5.97
CA TYR A 236 15.36 -8.40 -5.47
C TYR A 236 16.57 -7.49 -5.69
N CYS A 237 16.34 -6.17 -5.63
CA CYS A 237 17.41 -5.20 -5.51
C CYS A 237 18.05 -5.28 -4.12
N GLY A 238 19.32 -4.89 -4.06
CA GLY A 238 19.95 -4.33 -2.86
C GLY A 238 19.45 -2.90 -2.63
N THR A 239 20.26 -2.02 -2.05
CA THR A 239 19.85 -0.61 -1.88
C THR A 239 19.55 0.03 -3.24
N PRO A 240 18.39 0.70 -3.43
CA PRO A 240 18.10 1.44 -4.65
C PRO A 240 19.08 2.60 -4.85
N ASP A 241 19.54 2.79 -6.08
CA ASP A 241 20.40 3.92 -6.50
C ASP A 241 19.58 5.14 -6.93
N VAL A 242 18.26 5.00 -6.93
CA VAL A 242 17.29 6.02 -7.32
C VAL A 242 16.26 6.29 -6.22
N ARG A 243 15.62 7.45 -6.29
CA ARG A 243 14.60 7.90 -5.33
C ARG A 243 13.24 8.07 -6.01
N GLU A 244 12.16 7.95 -5.24
CA GLU A 244 10.81 8.25 -5.73
C GLU A 244 10.74 9.69 -6.28
N GLY A 245 10.08 9.85 -7.43
CA GLY A 245 9.98 11.13 -8.15
C GLY A 245 11.14 11.42 -9.10
N GLN A 246 12.25 10.69 -9.01
CA GLN A 246 13.41 10.88 -9.89
C GLN A 246 13.06 10.54 -11.35
N GLN A 247 13.47 11.41 -12.27
CA GLN A 247 13.46 11.13 -13.70
C GLN A 247 14.65 10.25 -14.07
N VAL A 248 14.42 9.27 -14.93
CA VAL A 248 15.45 8.35 -15.43
C VAL A 248 15.43 8.31 -16.95
N MET A 249 16.57 7.99 -17.53
CA MET A 249 16.75 7.70 -18.95
C MET A 249 17.12 6.23 -19.14
N PRO A 250 17.00 5.67 -20.36
CA PRO A 250 17.52 4.33 -20.63
C PRO A 250 18.99 4.22 -20.19
N GLY A 251 19.34 3.17 -19.45
CA GLY A 251 20.69 2.94 -18.94
C GLY A 251 21.02 3.58 -17.58
N THR A 252 20.16 4.45 -17.03
CA THR A 252 20.33 5.00 -15.68
C THR A 252 20.40 3.85 -14.66
N PRO A 253 21.44 3.76 -13.80
CA PRO A 253 21.50 2.80 -12.70
C PRO A 253 20.27 2.91 -11.80
N VAL A 254 19.65 1.79 -11.48
CA VAL A 254 18.43 1.72 -10.66
C VAL A 254 18.73 1.07 -9.31
N CYS A 255 19.46 -0.02 -9.31
CA CYS A 255 19.92 -0.70 -8.10
C CYS A 255 21.03 -1.70 -8.46
N ARG A 256 21.85 -2.09 -7.47
CA ARG A 256 22.58 -3.37 -7.55
C ARG A 256 21.67 -4.54 -7.19
N VAL A 257 21.77 -5.66 -7.91
CA VAL A 257 20.99 -6.88 -7.66
C VAL A 257 21.49 -7.58 -6.39
N ALA A 258 20.58 -7.90 -5.46
CA ALA A 258 20.92 -8.57 -4.21
C ALA A 258 21.16 -10.09 -4.42
N PRO A 259 22.01 -10.73 -3.61
CA PRO A 259 22.13 -12.19 -3.62
C PRO A 259 20.87 -12.83 -3.02
N ARG A 260 20.43 -13.97 -3.57
CA ARG A 260 19.40 -14.82 -2.94
C ARG A 260 20.02 -15.92 -2.07
N GLU A 261 19.42 -16.13 -0.90
CA GLU A 261 19.97 -16.92 0.22
C GLU A 261 20.31 -18.39 -0.05
N GLN A 262 19.86 -18.98 -1.16
CA GLN A 262 20.11 -20.41 -1.43
C GLN A 262 21.26 -20.69 -2.39
N ALA A 263 21.85 -19.69 -3.07
CA ALA A 263 22.88 -19.97 -4.08
C ALA A 263 23.91 -18.85 -4.29
N SER A 264 23.92 -17.78 -3.49
CA SER A 264 24.71 -16.56 -3.74
C SER A 264 24.50 -15.97 -5.15
N GLN A 265 23.40 -16.36 -5.81
CA GLN A 265 23.06 -15.95 -7.15
C GLN A 265 22.35 -14.59 -7.10
N HIS A 266 22.85 -13.66 -7.90
CA HIS A 266 22.30 -12.31 -8.03
C HIS A 266 21.22 -12.30 -9.12
N ALA A 267 20.00 -12.68 -8.74
CA ALA A 267 18.88 -12.79 -9.67
C ALA A 267 17.91 -11.62 -9.51
N LEU A 268 17.72 -10.85 -10.58
CA LEU A 268 16.74 -9.77 -10.70
C LEU A 268 15.40 -10.36 -11.12
N LEU A 269 14.34 -10.06 -10.35
CA LEU A 269 12.98 -10.25 -10.84
C LEU A 269 12.57 -9.01 -11.62
N PHE A 270 12.22 -9.21 -12.88
CA PHE A 270 11.87 -8.13 -13.80
C PHE A 270 10.47 -8.35 -14.38
N ASP A 271 9.65 -7.31 -14.36
CA ASP A 271 8.26 -7.35 -14.85
C ASP A 271 7.95 -6.07 -15.63
N ILE A 272 7.25 -6.20 -16.77
CA ILE A 272 6.74 -5.08 -17.56
C ILE A 272 5.22 -5.11 -17.49
N ARG A 273 4.59 -3.94 -17.33
CA ARG A 273 3.14 -3.81 -17.28
C ARG A 273 2.63 -2.72 -18.21
N LYS A 274 1.49 -2.97 -18.85
CA LYS A 274 0.73 -1.99 -19.63
C LYS A 274 -0.63 -1.79 -18.97
N ALA A 275 -0.88 -0.57 -18.46
CA ALA A 275 -2.10 -0.25 -17.72
C ALA A 275 -2.39 -1.26 -16.57
N GLY A 276 -1.32 -1.74 -15.91
CA GLY A 276 -1.40 -2.71 -14.82
C GLY A 276 -1.43 -4.19 -15.25
N HIS A 277 -1.70 -4.49 -16.53
CA HIS A 277 -1.63 -5.85 -17.06
C HIS A 277 -0.18 -6.26 -17.35
N PRO A 278 0.26 -7.45 -16.90
CA PRO A 278 1.59 -7.96 -17.21
C PRO A 278 1.81 -8.16 -18.72
N VAL A 279 3.00 -7.83 -19.19
CA VAL A 279 3.46 -7.93 -20.57
C VAL A 279 4.72 -8.76 -20.57
N ASP A 280 4.82 -9.75 -21.45
CA ASP A 280 6.05 -10.49 -21.67
C ASP A 280 7.18 -9.52 -22.06
N PRO A 281 8.25 -9.40 -21.25
CA PRO A 281 9.38 -8.54 -21.56
C PRO A 281 10.01 -8.81 -22.93
N ARG A 282 9.97 -10.05 -23.45
CA ARG A 282 10.51 -10.36 -24.80
C ARG A 282 9.82 -9.61 -25.94
N ARG A 283 8.60 -9.11 -25.72
CA ARG A 283 7.88 -8.30 -26.71
C ARG A 283 8.35 -6.85 -26.79
N VAL A 284 9.13 -6.40 -25.80
CA VAL A 284 9.53 -5.00 -25.62
C VAL A 284 11.04 -4.85 -25.64
N LEU A 285 11.76 -5.79 -25.03
CA LEU A 285 13.21 -5.76 -24.88
C LEU A 285 13.95 -6.25 -26.14
N LYS A 286 15.12 -5.68 -26.39
CA LYS A 286 16.12 -6.18 -27.35
C LYS A 286 17.51 -6.22 -26.74
#